data_AF-A0A6F8YWT2-F1
#
_entry.id   AF-A0A6F8YWT2-F1
#
_cell.length_a   1.000
_cell.length_b   1.000
_cell.length_c   1.000
_cell.angle_alpha   90.00
_cell.angle_beta   90.00
_cell.angle_gamma   90.00
#
_symmetry.space_group_name_H-M   'P 1'
#
loop_
_entity.id
_entity.type
_entity.pdbx_description
1 polymer ?
#
loop_
_entity_poly.entity_id
_entity_poly.type
_entity_poly.pdbx_seq_one_letter_code
_entity_poly.pdbx_strand_id
1 'polypeptide(L)' 'MRGGGGEPAGRTALRFEHVPPSTIPATVLLDRRGRIATVFRGVLSRADLQPAVDALAGEPG' A
#
# COMPACT_ATOMS: atom_id res chain seq x y z
N MET A 1 27.31 27.26 -6.88
CA MET A 1 27.57 26.25 -5.83
C MET A 1 26.37 26.20 -4.90
N ARG A 2 25.61 25.08 -4.90
CA ARG A 2 24.77 24.50 -3.80
C ARG A 2 23.56 25.32 -3.28
N GLY A 3 22.35 24.79 -3.07
CA GLY A 3 21.71 23.46 -3.15
C GLY A 3 20.17 23.66 -3.13
N GLY A 4 19.30 22.75 -3.57
CA GLY A 4 19.27 21.32 -3.29
C GLY A 4 18.27 21.05 -2.15
N GLY A 5 17.08 20.54 -2.47
CA GLY A 5 16.08 20.16 -1.48
C GLY A 5 14.72 19.91 -2.11
N GLY A 6 14.60 18.84 -2.90
CA GLY A 6 13.34 18.38 -3.45
C GLY A 6 12.32 18.17 -2.33
N GLU A 7 11.07 18.52 -2.61
CA GLU A 7 9.98 18.11 -1.75
C GLU A 7 10.09 16.59 -1.52
N PRO A 8 10.07 16.10 -0.27
CA PRO A 8 10.15 14.68 -0.06
C PRO A 8 8.96 14.04 -0.78
N ALA A 9 9.26 13.18 -1.75
CA ALA A 9 8.34 12.34 -2.50
C ALA A 9 7.69 11.29 -1.58
N GLY A 10 7.05 11.75 -0.51
CA GLY A 10 6.62 10.95 0.64
C GLY A 10 5.23 11.30 1.14
N ARG A 11 4.44 12.04 0.36
CA ARG A 11 2.98 12.18 0.57
C ARG A 11 2.22 11.97 -0.72
N THR A 12 2.36 10.79 -1.33
CA THR A 12 1.24 10.27 -2.11
C THR A 12 0.16 9.93 -1.11
N ALA A 13 -0.77 10.85 -0.88
CA ALA A 13 -2.05 10.48 -0.29
C ALA A 13 -2.61 9.39 -1.21
N LEU A 14 -2.61 8.14 -0.75
CA LEU A 14 -3.25 7.04 -1.47
C LEU A 14 -4.70 7.46 -1.67
N ARG A 15 -5.02 7.91 -2.88
CA ARG A 15 -6.39 8.17 -3.28
C ARG A 15 -7.06 6.80 -3.28
N PHE A 16 -7.78 6.50 -2.20
CA PHE A 16 -8.60 5.31 -2.06
C PHE A 16 -9.84 5.42 -2.96
N GLU A 17 -9.67 5.81 -4.23
CA GLU A 17 -10.74 5.98 -5.22
C GLU A 17 -11.50 4.65 -5.44
N HIS A 18 -10.89 3.52 -5.07
CA HIS A 18 -11.47 2.18 -5.15
C HIS A 18 -11.87 1.58 -3.80
N VAL A 19 -11.79 2.32 -2.69
CA VAL A 19 -12.25 1.84 -1.36
C VAL A 19 -13.49 2.63 -0.96
N PRO A 20 -14.69 2.03 -1.03
CA PRO A 20 -15.91 2.68 -0.56
C PRO A 20 -15.75 3.08 0.92
N PRO A 21 -16.13 4.31 1.31
CA PRO A 21 -16.00 4.80 2.70
C PRO A 21 -16.82 3.98 3.71
N SER A 22 -17.75 3.14 3.25
CA SER A 22 -18.58 2.27 4.08
C SER A 22 -17.88 1.02 4.61
N THR A 23 -16.65 0.73 4.18
CA THR A 23 -15.95 -0.50 4.56
C THR A 23 -14.80 -0.24 5.51
N ILE A 24 -15.08 -0.32 6.80
CA ILE A 24 -14.09 -0.22 7.87
C ILE A 24 -14.19 -1.51 8.72
N PRO A 25 -13.07 -2.21 9.00
CA PRO A 25 -11.69 -1.88 8.63
C PRO A 25 -11.33 -2.24 7.18
N ALA A 26 -10.29 -1.61 6.65
CA ALA A 26 -9.65 -1.94 5.38
C ALA A 26 -8.12 -1.96 5.53
N THR A 27 -7.44 -2.82 4.78
CA THR A 27 -5.98 -2.96 4.78
C THR A 27 -5.47 -2.92 3.35
N VAL A 28 -4.47 -2.09 3.07
CA VAL A 28 -3.92 -1.90 1.71
C VAL A 28 -2.47 -2.36 1.68
N LEU A 29 -2.14 -3.21 0.71
CA LEU A 29 -0.77 -3.64 0.45
C LEU A 29 -0.23 -2.86 -0.74
N LEU A 30 0.99 -2.36 -0.60
CA LEU A 30 1.69 -1.58 -1.61
C LEU A 30 2.91 -2.35 -2.11
N ASP A 31 3.11 -2.36 -3.43
CA ASP A 31 4.32 -2.90 -4.04
C ASP A 31 5.55 -2.03 -3.74
N ARG A 32 6.74 -2.50 -4.15
CA ARG A 32 8.02 -1.80 -3.93
C ARG A 32 8.10 -0.43 -4.61
N ARG A 33 7.22 -0.16 -5.59
CA ARG A 33 7.12 1.11 -6.30
C ARG A 33 6.07 2.04 -5.69
N GLY A 34 5.49 1.66 -4.56
CA GLY A 34 4.46 2.41 -3.86
C GLY A 34 3.09 2.38 -4.55
N ARG A 35 2.85 1.43 -5.46
CA ARG A 35 1.55 1.25 -6.13
C ARG A 35 0.69 0.28 -5.33
N ILE A 36 -0.63 0.44 -5.39
CA ILE A 36 -1.57 -0.47 -4.73
C ILE A 36 -1.50 -1.84 -5.41
N ALA A 37 -1.05 -2.85 -4.68
CA ALA A 37 -1.06 -4.23 -5.13
C ALA A 37 -2.42 -4.88 -4.83
N THR A 38 -2.97 -4.66 -3.65
CA THR A 38 -4.29 -5.17 -3.27
C THR A 38 -4.92 -4.40 -2.10
N VAL A 39 -6.24 -4.53 -1.97
CA VAL A 39 -7.03 -3.97 -0.86
C VAL A 39 -7.87 -5.07 -0.25
N PHE A 40 -7.65 -5.33 1.03
CA PHE A 40 -8.50 -6.18 1.86
C PHE A 40 -9.55 -5.35 2.60
N ARG A 41 -10.71 -5.95 2.77
CA ARG A 41 -11.89 -5.36 3.39
C ARG A 41 -12.39 -6.28 4.49
N GLY A 42 -12.66 -5.71 5.66
CA GLY A 42 -13.06 -6.46 6.85
C GLY A 42 -11.89 -6.79 7.77
N VAL A 43 -12.20 -7.49 8.88
CA VAL A 43 -11.22 -7.88 9.89
C VAL A 43 -10.33 -8.99 9.33
N LEU A 44 -9.01 -8.84 9.50
CA LEU A 44 -8.02 -9.79 9.02
C LEU A 44 -7.15 -10.27 10.18
N SER A 45 -6.83 -11.55 10.16
CA SER A 45 -5.75 -12.13 10.95
C SER A 45 -4.45 -12.14 10.14
N ARG A 46 -3.35 -12.52 10.80
CA ARG A 46 -2.07 -12.75 10.11
C ARG A 46 -2.18 -13.83 9.04
N ALA A 47 -2.91 -14.91 9.31
CA ALA A 47 -3.04 -16.02 8.38
C ALA A 47 -3.74 -15.59 7.08
N ASP A 48 -4.67 -14.64 7.16
CA ASP A 48 -5.35 -14.08 5.99
C ASP A 48 -4.42 -13.21 5.12
N LEU A 49 -3.48 -12.49 5.77
CA LEU A 49 -2.55 -11.58 5.09
C LEU A 49 -1.30 -12.25 4.56
N GLN A 50 -0.80 -13.29 5.24
CA GLN A 50 0.51 -13.89 4.97
C GLN A 50 0.71 -14.30 3.50
N PRO A 51 -0.25 -14.96 2.82
CA PRO A 51 -0.06 -15.38 1.43
C PRO A 51 0.14 -14.21 0.46
N ALA A 52 -0.59 -13.11 0.65
CA ALA A 52 -0.47 -11.93 -0.20
C ALA A 52 0.82 -11.16 0.05
N VAL A 53 1.28 -11.13 1.30
CA VAL A 53 2.59 -10.56 1.66
C VAL A 53 3.73 -11.38 1.04
N ASP A 54 3.66 -12.71 1.11
CA ASP A 54 4.69 -13.59 0.56
C ASP A 54 4.77 -13.46 -0.97
N ALA A 55 3.62 -13.38 -1.65
CA ALA A 55 3.56 -13.15 -3.09
C ALA A 55 4.23 -11.82 -3.48
N LEU A 56 3.93 -10.75 -2.74
CA LEU A 56 4.49 -9.42 -2.98
C LEU A 56 5.98 -9.34 -2.66
N ALA A 57 6.44 -10.06 -1.63
CA ALA A 57 7.85 -10.13 -1.27
C ALA A 57 8.69 -10.83 -2.35
N GLY A 58 8.09 -11.77 -3.09
CA GLY A 58 8.71 -12.48 -4.20
C GLY A 58 8.86 -11.68 -5.50
N GLU A 59 8.23 -10.51 -5.62
CA GLU A 59 8.31 -9.70 -6.85
C GLU A 59 9.71 -9.06 -7.04
N PRO A 60 10.18 -8.91 -8.29
CA PRO A 60 11.36 -8.09 -8.60
C PRO A 60 11.05 -6.60 -8.34
N GLY A 61 12.08 -5.83 -7.92
CA GLY A 61 11.97 -4.38 -7.65
C GLY A 61 11.79 -3.51 -8.90
#